data_AF-A0A2M9PG05-F1
#
_entry.id   AF-A0A2M9PG05-F1
#
_cell.length_a   1.000
_cell.length_b   1.000
_cell.length_c   1.000
_cell.angle_alpha   90.00
_cell.angle_beta   90.00
_cell.angle_gamma   90.00
#
_symmetry.space_group_name_H-M   'P 1'
#
loop_
_entity.id
_entity.type
_entity.pdbx_description
1 polymer ?
#
loop_
_entity_poly.entity_id
_entity_poly.type
_entity_poly.pdbx_seq_one_letter_code
_entity_poly.pdbx_strand_id
1 'polypeptide(L)'
;MADRLHRYAVRVVWTGDAGSGTSSPRAYSRAHEIEAAGKPSIPGSSDPAFRGDPARWNPEELLLASLSACHKLWYLGLCAAAGVVVVAYED
;
A
#
# COMPACT_ATOMS: atom_id res chain seq x y z
N MET A 1 5.18 -13.84 -26.23
CA MET A 1 5.74 -12.65 -25.56
C MET A 1 7.01 -13.10 -24.87
N ALA A 2 8.13 -12.42 -25.08
CA ALA A 2 9.32 -12.70 -24.28
C ALA A 2 9.00 -12.41 -22.81
N ASP A 3 9.30 -13.35 -21.93
CA ASP A 3 9.11 -13.17 -20.49
C ASP A 3 10.01 -12.02 -20.03
N ARG A 4 9.41 -10.85 -19.77
CA ARG A 4 10.13 -9.72 -19.19
C ARG A 4 10.04 -9.89 -17.70
N LEU A 5 11.16 -10.25 -17.08
CA LEU A 5 11.26 -10.31 -15.64
C LEU A 5 11.10 -8.89 -15.06
N HIS A 6 9.97 -8.64 -14.42
CA HIS A 6 9.74 -7.41 -13.66
C HIS A 6 10.15 -7.64 -12.20
N ARG A 7 10.98 -6.74 -11.67
CA ARG A 7 11.40 -6.76 -10.26
C ARG A 7 10.85 -5.53 -9.56
N TYR A 8 10.28 -5.74 -8.38
CA TYR A 8 9.74 -4.69 -7.53
C TYR A 8 10.42 -4.77 -6.17
N ALA A 9 10.75 -3.62 -5.59
CA ALA A 9 11.36 -3.52 -4.27
C ALA A 9 10.68 -2.42 -3.48
N VAL A 10 10.33 -2.73 -2.23
CA VAL A 10 9.74 -1.82 -1.25
C VAL A 10 10.52 -2.01 0.05
N ARG A 11 10.77 -0.92 0.75
CA ARG A 11 11.39 -0.90 2.07
C ARG A 11 10.33 -0.48 3.09
N VAL A 12 10.26 -1.19 4.20
CA VAL A 12 9.38 -0.84 5.32
C VAL A 12 10.25 -0.53 6.53
N VAL A 13 10.12 0.68 7.07
CA VAL A 13 10.90 1.17 8.20
C VAL A 13 9.96 1.41 9.36
N TRP A 14 10.07 0.60 10.41
CA TRP A 14 9.31 0.83 11.63
C TRP A 14 9.86 2.04 12.39
N THR A 15 8.96 2.94 12.79
CA THR A 15 9.28 4.21 13.47
C THR A 15 8.57 4.33 14.82
N GLY A 16 8.04 3.22 15.31
CA GLY A 16 7.18 3.19 16.50
C GLY A 16 7.87 2.93 17.82
N ASP A 17 9.21 2.89 17.87
CA ASP A 17 9.93 2.76 19.14
C ASP A 17 9.77 4.03 19.99
N ALA A 18 9.27 3.86 21.22
CA ALA A 18 9.15 4.92 22.21
C ALA A 18 10.27 4.87 23.28
N GLY A 19 11.36 4.13 23.03
CA GLY A 19 12.55 4.04 23.88
C GLY A 19 12.69 2.74 24.67
N SER A 20 11.70 1.84 24.59
CA SER A 20 11.78 0.51 25.21
C SER A 20 11.46 -0.62 24.22
N GLY A 21 11.41 -0.30 22.92
CA GLY A 21 11.10 -1.22 21.85
C GLY A 21 9.80 -1.98 22.08
N THR A 22 9.86 -3.29 21.84
CA THR A 22 8.72 -4.20 21.97
C THR A 22 8.61 -4.84 23.36
N SER A 23 9.17 -4.19 24.41
CA SER A 23 9.18 -4.70 25.80
C SER A 23 7.80 -5.10 26.34
N SER A 24 6.73 -4.48 25.82
CA SER A 24 5.37 -4.98 25.96
C SER A 24 4.55 -4.64 24.71
N PRO A 25 3.40 -5.31 24.49
CA PRO A 25 2.50 -4.97 23.40
C PRO A 25 2.07 -3.50 23.42
N ARG A 26 2.05 -2.84 24.59
CA ARG A 26 1.66 -1.43 24.74
C ARG A 26 2.82 -0.44 24.67
N ALA A 27 4.07 -0.91 24.69
CA ALA A 27 5.27 -0.07 24.76
C ALA A 27 5.64 0.63 23.44
N TYR A 28 4.99 0.27 22.34
CA TYR A 28 5.34 0.78 21.02
C TYR A 28 4.14 1.15 20.15
N SER A 29 4.37 2.09 19.24
CA SER A 29 3.46 2.41 18.14
C SER A 29 3.63 1.42 16.98
N ARG A 30 2.57 1.24 16.19
CA ARG A 30 2.61 0.46 14.95
C ARG A 30 3.01 1.32 13.74
N ALA A 31 3.31 2.58 13.97
CA ALA A 31 3.77 3.51 12.96
C ALA A 31 5.02 2.98 12.23
N HIS A 32 4.97 3.07 10.91
CA HIS A 32 6.05 2.74 10.01
C HIS A 32 5.95 3.58 8.74
N GLU A 33 7.02 3.61 7.96
CA GLU A 33 7.09 4.27 6.66
C GLU A 33 7.33 3.21 5.58
N ILE A 34 6.56 3.26 4.50
CA ILE A 34 6.70 2.41 3.33
C ILE A 34 7.36 3.24 2.23
N GLU A 35 8.49 2.77 1.73
CA GLU A 35 9.38 3.51 0.85
C GLU A 35 9.67 2.73 -0.44
N ALA A 36 9.79 3.46 -1.54
CA ALA A 36 10.30 2.95 -2.81
C ALA A 36 11.15 4.03 -3.49
N ALA A 37 12.16 3.63 -4.26
CA ALA A 37 13.10 4.55 -4.89
C ALA A 37 12.37 5.61 -5.74
N GLY A 38 12.65 6.89 -5.48
CA GLY A 38 12.09 8.03 -6.22
C GLY A 38 10.62 8.34 -5.95
N LYS A 39 10.01 7.76 -4.90
CA LYS A 39 8.61 8.01 -4.53
C LYS A 39 8.51 8.61 -3.12
N PRO A 40 7.49 9.44 -2.84
CA PRO A 40 7.16 9.84 -1.48
C PRO A 40 6.88 8.63 -0.58
N SER A 41 7.25 8.72 0.70
CA SER A 41 6.91 7.70 1.70
C SER A 41 5.40 7.64 1.93
N ILE A 42 4.91 6.43 2.17
CA ILE A 42 3.53 6.20 2.60
C ILE A 42 3.55 5.94 4.11
N PRO A 43 2.92 6.80 4.92
CA PRO A 43 2.83 6.58 6.36
C PRO A 43 1.86 5.42 6.63
N GLY A 44 2.38 4.39 7.28
CA GLY A 44 1.65 3.18 7.60
C GLY A 44 1.45 2.98 9.11
N SER A 45 0.39 2.25 9.46
CA SER A 45 0.17 1.70 10.80
C SER A 45 -0.54 0.35 10.69
N SER A 46 -0.88 -0.29 11.80
CA SER A 46 -1.84 -1.41 11.77
C SER A 46 -3.27 -0.87 11.67
N ASP A 47 -4.25 -1.75 11.49
CA ASP A 47 -5.66 -1.38 11.68
C ASP A 47 -5.91 -0.90 13.13
N PRO A 48 -6.87 0.03 13.36
CA PRO A 48 -7.26 0.47 14.69
C PRO A 48 -7.67 -0.66 15.65
N ALA A 49 -8.31 -1.74 15.16
CA ALA A 49 -8.62 -2.94 15.94
C ALA A 49 -7.36 -3.62 16.51
N PHE A 50 -6.22 -3.43 15.84
CA PHE A 50 -4.91 -3.89 16.28
C PHE A 50 -4.03 -2.76 16.86
N ARG A 51 -4.68 -1.68 17.33
CA ARG A 51 -4.07 -0.54 18.03
C ARG A 51 -3.20 0.33 17.14
N GLY A 52 -3.57 0.42 15.87
CA GLY A 52 -2.95 1.33 14.92
C GLY A 52 -3.53 2.74 14.99
N ASP A 53 -3.06 3.56 14.06
CA ASP A 53 -3.43 4.96 13.93
C ASP A 53 -4.39 5.08 12.72
N PRO A 54 -5.67 5.43 12.92
CA PRO A 54 -6.65 5.52 11.83
C PRO A 54 -6.33 6.62 10.81
N ALA A 55 -5.39 7.52 11.11
CA ALA A 55 -4.94 8.54 10.15
C ALA A 55 -3.84 8.02 9.19
N ARG A 56 -3.40 6.77 9.33
CA ARG A 56 -2.35 6.13 8.52
C ARG A 56 -2.91 4.93 7.76
N TRP A 57 -2.28 4.61 6.64
CA TRP A 57 -2.67 3.46 5.83
C TRP A 57 -2.37 2.16 6.57
N ASN A 58 -3.33 1.23 6.60
CA ASN A 58 -3.08 -0.11 7.11
C ASN A 58 -2.79 -1.13 5.98
N PRO A 59 -2.16 -2.29 6.28
CA PRO A 59 -1.82 -3.28 5.27
C PRO A 59 -3.03 -3.80 4.49
N GLU A 60 -4.18 -3.94 5.14
CA GLU A 60 -5.41 -4.46 4.53
C GLU A 60 -5.97 -3.49 3.48
N GLU A 61 -6.04 -2.19 3.80
CA GLU A 61 -6.40 -1.12 2.88
C GLU A 61 -5.44 -1.05 1.69
N LEU A 62 -4.14 -1.14 1.94
CA LEU A 62 -3.11 -1.12 0.88
C LEU A 62 -3.22 -2.35 -0.04
N LEU A 63 -3.55 -3.52 0.52
CA LEU A 63 -3.80 -4.72 -0.27
C LEU A 63 -5.02 -4.54 -1.17
N LEU A 64 -6.14 -4.07 -0.62
CA LEU A 64 -7.36 -3.80 -1.39
C LEU A 64 -7.11 -2.78 -2.48
N ALA A 65 -6.43 -1.67 -2.16
CA ALA A 65 -6.06 -0.64 -3.13
C ALA A 65 -5.18 -1.20 -4.26
N SER A 66 -4.22 -2.08 -3.94
CA SER A 66 -3.34 -2.68 -4.95
C SER A 66 -4.11 -3.58 -5.92
N LEU A 67 -5.03 -4.40 -5.42
CA LEU A 67 -5.84 -5.32 -6.21
C LEU A 67 -6.85 -4.57 -7.08
N SER A 68 -7.59 -3.64 -6.46
CA SER A 68 -8.55 -2.77 -7.16
C SER A 68 -7.87 -2.00 -8.29
N ALA A 69 -6.73 -1.36 -8.01
CA ALA A 69 -5.99 -0.62 -9.03
C ALA A 69 -5.49 -1.51 -10.17
N CYS A 70 -5.02 -2.73 -9.85
CA CYS A 70 -4.58 -3.69 -10.86
C CYS A 70 -5.73 -4.11 -11.79
N HIS A 71 -6.88 -4.48 -11.20
CA HIS A 71 -8.09 -4.83 -11.96
C HIS A 71 -8.57 -3.67 -12.84
N LYS A 72 -8.66 -2.46 -12.27
CA LYS A 72 -9.00 -1.23 -13.01
C LYS A 72 -8.07 -1.03 -14.20
N LEU A 73 -6.75 -1.12 -14.01
CA LEU A 73 -5.79 -0.91 -15.09
C LEU A 73 -5.95 -1.93 -16.22
N TRP A 74 -6.26 -3.18 -15.87
CA TRP A 74 -6.58 -4.22 -16.84
C TRP A 74 -7.87 -3.92 -17.61
N TYR A 75 -8.94 -3.56 -16.90
CA TYR A 75 -10.22 -3.15 -17.49
C TYR A 75 -10.06 -1.97 -18.46
N LEU A 76 -9.35 -0.91 -18.05
CA LEU A 76 -9.07 0.24 -18.91
C LEU A 76 -8.28 -0.16 -20.17
N GLY A 77 -7.33 -1.08 -20.03
CA GLY A 77 -6.60 -1.66 -21.17
C GLY A 77 -7.51 -2.37 -22.17
N LEU A 78 -8.50 -3.13 -21.69
CA LEU A 78 -9.50 -3.77 -22.55
C LEU A 78 -10.42 -2.76 -23.24
N CYS A 79 -10.92 -1.75 -22.51
CA CYS A 79 -11.75 -0.70 -23.09
C CYS A 79 -11.02 0.03 -24.22
N ALA A 80 -9.74 0.37 -24.00
CA ALA A 80 -8.90 0.99 -25.02
C ALA A 80 -8.76 0.10 -26.27
N ALA A 81 -8.53 -1.20 -26.09
CA ALA A 81 -8.44 -2.16 -27.19
C ALA A 81 -9.77 -2.32 -27.96
N ALA A 82 -10.90 -2.14 -27.28
CA ALA A 82 -12.24 -2.26 -27.85
C ALA A 82 -12.80 -0.93 -28.42
N GLY A 83 -12.07 0.18 -28.33
CA GLY A 83 -12.55 1.50 -28.75
C GLY A 83 -13.61 2.12 -27.83
N VAL A 84 -13.74 1.61 -26.60
CA VAL A 84 -14.64 2.17 -25.56
C VAL A 84 -13.91 3.29 -24.81
N VAL A 85 -14.48 4.49 -24.81
CA VAL A 85 -13.90 5.67 -24.14
C VAL A 85 -14.43 5.76 -22.71
N VAL A 86 -13.60 5.43 -21.73
CA VAL A 86 -13.90 5.60 -20.30
C VAL A 86 -13.48 7.00 -19.85
N VAL A 87 -14.43 7.78 -19.31
CA VAL A 87 -14.20 9.17 -18.86
C VAL A 87 -14.04 9.32 -17.34
N ALA A 88 -14.47 8.32 -16.57
CA ALA A 88 -14.30 8.25 -15.11
C ALA A 88 -14.33 6.78 -14.65
N TYR A 89 -13.66 6.49 -13.54
CA TYR A 89 -13.68 5.18 -12.89
C TYR A 89 -13.60 5.36 -11.37
N GLU A 90 -14.50 4.71 -10.65
CA GLU A 90 -14.53 4.60 -9.19
C GLU A 90 -14.84 3.13 -8.85
N ASP A 91 -14.21 2.61 -7.79
CA ASP A 91 -14.41 1.24 -7.28
C ASP A 91 -15.03 1.31 -5.89
#